data_AF-A0A562D690-F1
#
_entry.id   AF-A0A562D690-F1
#
_cell.length_a   1.000
_cell.length_b   1.000
_cell.length_c   1.000
_cell.angle_alpha   90.00
_cell.angle_beta   90.00
_cell.angle_gamma   90.00
#
_symmetry.space_group_name_H-M   'P 1'
#
loop_
_entity.id
_entity.type
_entity.pdbx_description
1 polymer ?
#
loop_
_entity_poly.entity_id
_entity_poly.type
_entity_poly.pdbx_seq_one_letter_code
_entity_poly.pdbx_strand_id
1 'polypeptide(L)'
;PVRSDITSDIFGMAFKGLETNRFNIETNLGVDLSGVTPDPITGEISFDQPAVALIRRQRYMLLSEVGSGVDTIYFGRQFLAGEVAETGEQTITDGEGYLGWPFTVNAMVDTAYGVSVRHHFGGPGWKNLLTEAGFDPVVNYLVTIGGNPTGGTFTLSFGGQTTAGIAFNATAAAVQAALEALSTLDAGDVTVTGTAGGPYTVKIDVAKVGTLTGSGTSLTPSGTVTIS
;
A
#
# COMPACT_ATOMS: atom_id res chain seq x y z
N PRO A 1 -30.16 19.34 -13.14
CA PRO A 1 -29.59 19.01 -11.80
C PRO A 1 -28.55 20.05 -11.41
N VAL A 2 -28.76 20.74 -10.29
CA VAL A 2 -27.76 21.68 -9.75
C VAL A 2 -26.51 20.90 -9.35
N ARG A 3 -25.36 21.35 -9.87
CA ARG A 3 -24.04 20.79 -9.61
C ARG A 3 -23.73 20.94 -8.12
N SER A 4 -23.62 19.82 -7.41
CA SER A 4 -23.10 19.75 -6.04
C SER A 4 -21.58 19.82 -6.10
N ASP A 5 -21.04 21.04 -6.15
CA ASP A 5 -19.59 21.26 -6.19
C ASP A 5 -19.01 21.13 -4.78
N ILE A 6 -17.92 20.38 -4.64
CA ILE A 6 -17.17 20.26 -3.39
C ILE A 6 -16.25 21.47 -3.31
N THR A 7 -16.50 22.37 -2.36
CA THR A 7 -15.74 23.64 -2.23
C THR A 7 -14.54 23.54 -1.29
N SER A 8 -14.40 22.44 -0.55
CA SER A 8 -13.26 22.19 0.34
C SER A 8 -13.20 20.71 0.68
N ASP A 9 -12.01 20.13 0.62
CA ASP A 9 -11.70 18.77 1.10
C ASP A 9 -10.40 18.86 1.90
N ILE A 10 -10.53 19.01 3.21
CA ILE A 10 -9.40 19.14 4.14
C ILE A 10 -9.35 17.88 5.00
N PHE A 11 -8.28 17.11 4.85
CA PHE A 11 -8.00 15.98 5.72
C PHE A 11 -7.22 16.45 6.95
N GLY A 12 -7.93 16.60 8.07
CA GLY A 12 -7.38 16.98 9.35
C GLY A 12 -7.27 15.80 10.33
N MET A 13 -6.32 15.89 11.26
CA MET A 13 -6.21 14.99 12.42
C MET A 13 -5.90 15.81 13.67
N ALA A 14 -6.68 15.64 14.73
CA ALA A 14 -6.34 16.14 16.06
C ALA A 14 -5.57 15.07 16.83
N PHE A 15 -4.49 15.47 17.47
CA PHE A 15 -3.65 14.61 18.30
C PHE A 15 -3.36 15.33 19.63
N LYS A 16 -3.42 14.60 20.75
CA LYS A 16 -2.96 15.07 22.06
C LYS A 16 -1.84 14.16 22.52
N GLY A 17 -0.60 14.67 22.46
CA GLY A 17 0.54 13.98 23.07
C GLY A 17 0.41 13.99 24.59
N LEU A 18 0.47 12.83 25.22
CA LEU A 18 0.39 12.71 26.69
C LEU A 18 1.78 12.69 27.35
N GLU A 19 2.82 12.47 26.56
CA GLU A 19 4.21 12.46 27.00
C GLU A 19 4.92 13.77 26.67
N THR A 20 5.72 14.28 27.61
CA THR A 20 6.68 15.35 27.33
C THR A 20 7.92 14.76 26.66
N ASN A 21 7.86 14.65 25.33
CA ASN A 21 8.96 14.14 24.51
C ASN A 21 9.30 15.13 23.37
N ARG A 22 10.49 14.98 22.79
CA ARG A 22 11.00 15.89 21.75
C ARG A 22 10.01 16.07 20.59
N PHE A 23 9.38 14.97 20.15
CA PHE A 23 8.40 15.01 19.05
C PHE A 23 7.21 15.91 19.38
N ASN A 24 6.59 15.73 20.55
CA ASN A 24 5.45 16.53 20.98
C ASN A 24 5.83 18.00 21.19
N ILE A 25 7.00 18.27 21.78
CA ILE A 25 7.49 19.63 21.99
C ILE A 25 7.76 20.34 20.65
N GLU A 26 8.55 19.72 19.77
CA GLU A 26 8.92 20.30 18.47
C GLU A 26 7.71 20.52 17.57
N THR A 27 6.78 19.57 17.56
CA THR A 27 5.59 19.62 16.71
C THR A 27 4.60 20.66 17.24
N ASN A 28 4.33 20.68 18.55
CA ASN A 28 3.38 21.61 19.15
C ASN A 28 3.90 23.06 19.18
N LEU A 29 5.18 23.28 19.51
CA LEU A 29 5.73 24.63 19.60
C LEU A 29 6.30 25.15 18.27
N GLY A 30 6.40 24.29 17.25
CA GLY A 30 7.01 24.63 15.96
C GLY A 30 8.48 25.01 16.13
N VAL A 31 9.24 24.22 16.87
CA VAL A 31 10.67 24.47 17.14
C VAL A 31 11.55 23.36 16.58
N ASP A 32 12.81 23.66 16.33
CA ASP A 32 13.84 22.66 16.09
C ASP A 32 14.73 22.56 17.33
N LEU A 33 14.67 21.41 18.02
CA LEU A 33 15.50 21.18 19.19
C LEU A 33 16.79 20.45 18.81
N SER A 34 17.08 20.18 17.52
CA SER A 34 18.24 19.38 17.06
C SER A 34 19.57 19.77 17.72
N GLY A 35 19.79 21.06 17.95
CA GLY A 35 20.98 21.62 18.60
C GLY A 35 20.92 21.77 20.12
N VAL A 36 19.78 21.49 20.76
CA VAL A 36 19.64 21.58 22.22
C VAL A 36 20.36 20.40 22.86
N THR A 37 21.34 20.72 23.70
CA THR A 37 22.12 19.72 24.44
C THR A 37 21.77 19.83 25.93
N PRO A 38 21.46 18.71 26.61
CA PRO A 38 21.23 18.71 28.05
C PRO A 38 22.46 19.16 28.83
N ASP A 39 22.26 19.85 29.95
CA ASP A 39 23.33 20.11 30.91
C ASP A 39 23.97 18.77 31.35
N PRO A 40 25.31 18.62 31.32
CA PRO A 40 25.96 17.34 31.58
C PRO A 40 25.89 16.90 33.04
N ILE A 41 25.48 17.78 33.97
CA ILE A 41 25.37 17.50 35.40
C ILE A 41 23.91 17.33 35.80
N THR A 42 23.03 18.27 35.43
CA THR A 42 21.62 18.27 35.86
C THR A 42 20.68 17.59 34.86
N GLY A 43 21.09 17.46 33.59
CA GLY A 43 20.25 16.97 32.50
C GLY A 43 19.18 17.96 32.04
N GLU A 44 19.18 19.18 32.58
CA GLU A 44 18.22 20.21 32.22
C GLU A 44 18.41 20.66 30.77
N ILE A 45 17.29 20.99 30.12
CA ILE A 45 17.27 21.65 28.81
C ILE A 45 16.50 22.96 28.95
N SER A 46 16.91 23.96 28.18
CA SER A 46 16.22 25.24 28.07
C SER A 46 16.39 25.77 26.66
N PHE A 47 15.35 26.38 26.12
CA PHE A 47 15.35 26.97 24.78
C PHE A 47 14.32 28.10 24.72
N ASP A 48 14.60 29.11 23.89
CA ASP A 48 13.64 30.18 23.60
C ASP A 48 12.73 29.76 22.45
N GLN A 49 11.42 29.97 22.60
CA GLN A 49 10.48 29.74 21.51
C GLN A 49 10.58 30.90 20.49
N PRO A 50 10.76 30.61 19.19
CA PRO A 50 10.83 31.64 18.16
C PRO A 50 9.47 32.32 17.98
N ALA A 51 9.50 33.61 17.63
CA ALA A 51 8.28 34.38 17.35
C ALA A 51 7.51 33.88 16.12
N VAL A 52 8.19 33.14 15.23
CA VAL A 52 7.60 32.48 14.06
C VAL A 52 7.86 30.98 14.19
N ALA A 53 6.79 30.20 14.27
CA ALA A 53 6.86 28.75 14.31
C ALA A 53 7.47 28.19 13.02
N LEU A 54 8.39 27.24 13.17
CA LEU A 54 8.92 26.43 12.08
C LEU A 54 7.81 25.52 11.54
N ILE A 55 7.58 25.56 10.22
CA ILE A 55 6.70 24.61 9.56
C ILE A 55 7.41 23.26 9.47
N ARG A 56 6.96 22.31 10.28
CA ARG A 56 7.45 20.93 10.28
C ARG A 56 6.52 20.07 9.42
N ARG A 57 7.00 19.60 8.26
CA ARG A 57 6.30 18.60 7.44
C ARG A 57 6.63 17.21 7.92
N GLN A 58 5.64 16.51 8.45
CA GLN A 58 5.79 15.14 8.95
C GLN A 58 4.87 14.18 8.21
N ARG A 59 5.16 12.87 8.29
CA ARG A 59 4.28 11.83 7.78
C ARG A 59 3.50 11.23 8.93
N TYR A 60 2.21 11.05 8.70
CA TYR A 60 1.32 10.43 9.68
C TYR A 60 0.67 9.21 9.04
N MET A 61 0.59 8.11 9.77
CA MET A 61 -0.16 6.92 9.40
C MET A 61 -1.17 6.65 10.50
N LEU A 62 -2.44 6.83 10.18
CA LEU A 62 -3.53 6.38 11.02
C LEU A 62 -3.90 4.98 10.54
N LEU A 63 -3.98 4.04 11.47
CA LEU A 63 -4.43 2.69 11.21
C LEU A 63 -5.57 2.36 12.17
N SER A 64 -6.69 1.92 11.64
CA SER A 64 -7.85 1.47 12.40
C SER A 64 -8.13 0.02 12.05
N GLU A 65 -8.51 -0.76 13.06
CA GLU A 65 -8.95 -2.14 12.93
C GLU A 65 -10.45 -2.22 13.21
N VAL A 66 -11.17 -2.98 12.41
CA VAL A 66 -12.59 -3.31 12.61
C VAL A 66 -12.75 -4.81 12.43
N GLY A 67 -13.56 -5.44 13.28
CA GLY A 67 -13.74 -6.89 13.27
C GLY A 67 -12.61 -7.63 13.96
N SER A 68 -12.53 -8.95 13.74
CA SER A 68 -11.51 -9.83 14.33
C SER A 68 -11.35 -11.10 13.50
N GLY A 69 -10.18 -11.73 13.55
CA GLY A 69 -9.92 -13.00 12.86
C GLY A 69 -10.06 -12.89 11.34
N VAL A 70 -10.84 -13.77 10.73
CA VAL A 70 -11.06 -13.80 9.27
C VAL A 70 -11.85 -12.59 8.76
N ASP A 71 -12.57 -11.90 9.66
CA ASP A 71 -13.37 -10.72 9.34
C ASP A 71 -12.63 -9.42 9.65
N THR A 72 -11.35 -9.48 10.05
CA THR A 72 -10.56 -8.28 10.35
C THR A 72 -10.38 -7.42 9.09
N ILE A 73 -10.74 -6.14 9.21
CA ILE A 73 -10.54 -5.09 8.21
C ILE A 73 -9.65 -4.00 8.80
N TYR A 74 -8.63 -3.61 8.04
CA TYR A 74 -7.78 -2.48 8.33
C TYR A 74 -8.11 -1.31 7.42
N PHE A 75 -8.34 -0.14 8.03
CA PHE A 75 -8.47 1.14 7.34
C PHE A 75 -7.26 1.99 7.68
N GLY A 76 -6.54 2.44 6.67
CA GLY A 76 -5.40 3.32 6.82
C GLY A 76 -5.62 4.67 6.16
N ARG A 77 -5.16 5.73 6.82
CA ARG A 77 -5.00 7.05 6.20
C ARG A 77 -3.57 7.51 6.44
N GLN A 78 -2.86 7.72 5.36
CA GLN A 78 -1.48 8.17 5.39
C GLN A 78 -1.40 9.60 4.87
N PHE A 79 -0.99 10.54 5.71
CA PHE A 79 -0.63 11.89 5.28
C PHE A 79 0.81 11.85 4.80
N LEU A 80 1.04 12.12 3.51
CA LEU A 80 2.40 12.08 2.94
C LEU A 80 3.22 13.32 3.32
N ALA A 81 2.54 14.43 3.58
CA ALA A 81 3.06 15.59 4.28
C ALA A 81 1.93 16.16 5.14
N GLY A 82 2.12 16.27 6.44
CA GLY A 82 1.20 16.90 7.37
C GLY A 82 1.88 18.11 8.00
N GLU A 83 1.14 19.21 8.11
CA GLU A 83 1.56 20.44 8.78
C GLU A 83 0.60 20.76 9.92
N VAL A 84 1.12 21.24 11.04
CA VAL A 84 0.30 21.70 12.16
C VAL A 84 -0.49 22.92 11.71
N ALA A 85 -1.81 22.81 11.77
CA ALA A 85 -2.76 23.87 11.45
C ALA A 85 -3.12 24.69 12.69
N GLU A 86 -3.29 24.02 13.82
CA GLU A 86 -3.71 24.64 15.09
C GLU A 86 -3.03 23.94 16.27
N THR A 87 -2.74 24.69 17.32
CA THR A 87 -2.26 24.16 18.60
C THR A 87 -3.29 24.48 19.67
N GLY A 88 -3.59 23.49 20.51
CA GLY A 88 -4.51 23.67 21.63
C GLY A 88 -3.79 24.15 22.88
N GLU A 89 -4.58 24.48 23.91
CA GLU A 89 -4.04 24.84 25.22
C GLU A 89 -3.35 23.65 25.90
N GLN A 90 -2.14 23.88 26.41
CA GLN A 90 -1.42 22.89 27.21
C GLN A 90 -1.95 22.91 28.63
N THR A 91 -2.57 21.81 29.04
CA THR A 91 -3.18 21.69 30.37
C THR A 91 -2.64 20.47 31.10
N ILE A 92 -2.52 20.60 32.41
CA ILE A 92 -2.41 19.46 33.34
C ILE A 92 -3.81 19.30 33.92
N THR A 93 -4.49 18.20 33.57
CA THR A 93 -5.86 17.95 34.08
C THR A 93 -5.78 17.15 35.39
N ASP A 94 -6.58 17.56 36.37
CA ASP A 94 -6.71 16.84 37.63
C ASP A 94 -7.12 15.38 37.37
N GLY A 95 -6.33 14.44 37.87
CA GLY A 95 -6.52 13.00 37.70
C GLY A 95 -5.63 12.33 36.64
N GLU A 96 -5.07 13.08 35.70
CA GLU A 96 -4.22 12.54 34.63
C GLU A 96 -2.72 12.62 34.95
N GLY A 97 -2.29 13.67 35.67
CA GLY A 97 -0.91 13.82 36.14
C GLY A 97 0.15 14.09 35.07
N TYR A 98 -0.26 14.36 33.82
CA TYR A 98 0.64 14.69 32.70
C TYR A 98 0.26 16.02 32.02
N LEU A 99 1.25 16.65 31.35
CA LEU A 99 1.05 17.85 30.53
C LEU A 99 0.61 17.44 29.12
N GLY A 100 -0.56 17.90 28.69
CA GLY A 100 -1.07 17.62 27.34
C GLY A 100 -0.40 18.50 26.27
N TRP A 101 -0.08 17.89 25.13
CA TRP A 101 0.48 18.57 23.94
C TRP A 101 -0.48 18.47 22.74
N PRO A 102 -1.61 19.21 22.74
CA PRO A 102 -2.63 19.11 21.69
C PRO A 102 -2.27 19.89 20.42
N PHE A 103 -2.40 19.27 19.26
CA PHE A 103 -2.27 19.94 17.97
C PHE A 103 -3.16 19.29 16.90
N THR A 104 -3.57 20.07 15.92
CA THR A 104 -4.29 19.63 14.72
C THR A 104 -3.36 19.69 13.52
N VAL A 105 -3.31 18.63 12.73
CA VAL A 105 -2.52 18.52 11.51
C VAL A 105 -3.43 18.50 10.30
N ASN A 106 -3.11 19.29 9.28
CA ASN A 106 -3.73 19.18 7.96
C ASN A 106 -2.79 18.47 6.99
N ALA A 107 -3.34 17.57 6.17
CA ALA A 107 -2.61 16.95 5.09
C ALA A 107 -2.35 17.97 3.96
N MET A 108 -1.08 18.14 3.63
CA MET A 108 -0.58 18.95 2.52
C MET A 108 -0.16 18.04 1.36
N VAL A 109 -0.17 18.57 0.15
CA VAL A 109 0.35 17.85 -1.02
C VAL A 109 1.85 17.64 -0.85
N ASP A 110 2.28 16.37 -0.86
CA ASP A 110 3.69 16.02 -0.93
C ASP A 110 4.20 16.24 -2.37
N THR A 111 5.27 17.01 -2.53
CA THR A 111 5.79 17.40 -3.86
C THR A 111 6.48 16.26 -4.60
N ALA A 112 6.91 15.20 -3.91
CA ALA A 112 7.51 14.03 -4.55
C ALA A 112 6.44 13.06 -5.06
N TYR A 113 5.31 12.94 -4.36
CA TYR A 113 4.24 11.99 -4.70
C TYR A 113 3.02 12.63 -5.39
N GLY A 114 2.87 13.96 -5.34
CA GLY A 114 1.78 14.70 -5.97
C GLY A 114 0.41 14.53 -5.30
N VAL A 115 0.36 13.88 -4.14
CA VAL A 115 -0.89 13.62 -3.39
C VAL A 115 -0.70 13.98 -1.92
N SER A 116 -1.79 14.35 -1.24
CA SER A 116 -1.77 14.71 0.19
C SER A 116 -2.01 13.49 1.09
N VAL A 117 -3.00 12.68 0.74
CA VAL A 117 -3.43 11.51 1.51
C VAL A 117 -3.41 10.27 0.63
N ARG A 118 -2.90 9.17 1.19
CA ARG A 118 -3.11 7.81 0.68
C ARG A 118 -4.04 7.05 1.61
N HIS A 119 -5.11 6.52 1.04
CA HIS A 119 -6.02 5.62 1.74
C HIS A 119 -5.57 4.18 1.56
N HIS A 120 -5.67 3.39 2.62
CA HIS A 120 -5.35 1.97 2.63
C HIS A 120 -6.57 1.19 3.12
N PHE A 121 -6.86 0.09 2.45
CA PHE A 121 -7.90 -0.86 2.84
C PHE A 121 -7.29 -2.25 2.74
N GLY A 122 -7.44 -3.05 3.79
CA GLY A 122 -6.78 -4.35 3.84
C GLY A 122 -7.32 -5.25 4.95
N GLY A 123 -6.64 -6.38 5.13
CA GLY A 123 -7.09 -7.43 6.04
C GLY A 123 -7.91 -8.52 5.35
N PRO A 124 -8.06 -9.69 5.99
CA PRO A 124 -8.78 -10.83 5.43
C PRO A 124 -10.26 -10.52 5.18
N GLY A 125 -10.90 -9.73 6.05
CA GLY A 125 -12.28 -9.30 5.85
C GLY A 125 -12.44 -8.44 4.60
N TRP A 126 -11.51 -7.49 4.37
CA TRP A 126 -11.56 -6.62 3.18
C TRP A 126 -11.38 -7.42 1.90
N LYS A 127 -10.47 -8.39 1.93
CA LYS A 127 -10.22 -9.30 0.81
C LYS A 127 -11.49 -10.04 0.39
N ASN A 128 -12.27 -10.53 1.36
CA ASN A 128 -13.54 -11.22 1.09
C ASN A 128 -14.63 -10.28 0.55
N LEU A 129 -14.52 -8.98 0.82
CA LEU A 129 -15.48 -7.96 0.40
C LEU A 129 -15.13 -7.27 -0.92
N LEU A 130 -13.99 -7.57 -1.57
CA LEU A 130 -13.56 -6.85 -2.77
C LEU A 130 -14.64 -6.81 -3.85
N THR A 131 -15.24 -7.96 -4.18
CA THR A 131 -16.31 -8.04 -5.18
C THR A 131 -17.54 -7.23 -4.78
N GLU A 132 -17.98 -7.33 -3.52
CA GLU A 132 -19.13 -6.58 -3.00
C GLU A 132 -18.85 -5.07 -2.99
N ALA A 133 -17.62 -4.69 -2.68
CA ALA A 133 -17.12 -3.32 -2.71
C ALA A 133 -16.85 -2.80 -4.14
N GLY A 134 -17.09 -3.62 -5.17
CA GLY A 134 -16.97 -3.24 -6.58
C GLY A 134 -15.55 -3.29 -7.16
N PHE A 135 -14.62 -3.98 -6.50
CA PHE A 135 -13.26 -4.24 -6.98
C PHE A 135 -13.15 -5.61 -7.64
N ASP A 136 -12.37 -5.72 -8.72
CA ASP A 136 -12.05 -7.01 -9.37
C ASP A 136 -11.01 -7.75 -8.50
N PRO A 137 -11.34 -8.90 -7.87
CA PRO A 137 -10.44 -9.60 -6.96
C PRO A 137 -9.42 -10.46 -7.72
N VAL A 138 -8.87 -9.96 -8.83
CA VAL A 138 -7.91 -10.71 -9.66
C VAL A 138 -6.68 -9.87 -9.99
N VAL A 139 -5.52 -10.53 -9.97
CA VAL A 139 -4.29 -10.01 -10.56
C VAL A 139 -4.28 -10.37 -12.04
N ASN A 140 -4.08 -9.35 -12.88
CA ASN A 140 -4.00 -9.53 -14.33
C ASN A 140 -2.53 -9.60 -14.75
N TYR A 141 -2.19 -10.61 -15.53
CA TYR A 141 -0.87 -10.80 -16.14
C TYR A 141 -1.02 -10.88 -17.66
N LEU A 142 -0.15 -10.18 -18.38
CA LEU A 142 -0.02 -10.34 -19.82
C LEU A 142 1.20 -11.22 -20.13
N VAL A 143 0.96 -12.45 -20.57
CA VAL A 143 2.01 -13.40 -20.94
C VAL A 143 2.26 -13.32 -22.45
N THR A 144 3.46 -12.92 -22.85
CA THR A 144 3.85 -12.83 -24.26
C THR A 144 5.01 -13.78 -24.56
N ILE A 145 4.88 -14.53 -25.65
CA ILE A 145 5.94 -15.40 -26.15
C ILE A 145 6.72 -14.64 -27.23
N GLY A 146 8.00 -14.36 -26.96
CA GLY A 146 8.91 -13.67 -27.87
C GLY A 146 9.78 -14.63 -28.69
N GLY A 147 10.35 -14.11 -29.79
CA GLY A 147 11.31 -14.85 -30.62
C GLY A 147 10.71 -15.71 -31.73
N ASN A 148 9.38 -15.64 -31.93
CA ASN A 148 8.65 -16.34 -33.00
C ASN A 148 8.99 -17.84 -33.09
N PRO A 149 8.83 -18.60 -31.99
CA PRO A 149 9.09 -20.03 -32.02
C PRO A 149 8.19 -20.74 -33.04
N THR A 150 8.76 -21.73 -33.71
CA THR A 150 8.07 -22.65 -34.62
C THR A 150 7.91 -24.05 -34.01
N GLY A 151 8.46 -24.26 -32.81
CA GLY A 151 8.41 -25.50 -32.06
C GLY A 151 8.83 -25.32 -30.60
N GLY A 152 8.84 -26.44 -29.87
CA GLY A 152 9.25 -26.47 -28.46
C GLY A 152 8.15 -26.11 -27.48
N THR A 153 8.55 -25.92 -26.23
CA THR A 153 7.64 -25.63 -25.11
C THR A 153 8.15 -24.48 -24.25
N PHE A 154 7.23 -23.85 -23.55
CA PHE A 154 7.51 -22.90 -22.48
C PHE A 154 6.87 -23.39 -21.18
N THR A 155 7.30 -22.85 -20.04
CA THR A 155 6.69 -23.15 -18.74
C THR A 155 6.24 -21.88 -18.06
N LEU A 156 5.20 -21.97 -17.24
CA LEU A 156 4.80 -20.93 -16.30
C LEU A 156 5.01 -21.43 -14.87
N SER A 157 5.29 -20.52 -13.95
CA SER A 157 5.43 -20.85 -12.54
C SER A 157 4.63 -19.89 -11.68
N PHE A 158 3.95 -20.42 -10.66
CA PHE A 158 3.16 -19.65 -9.71
C PHE A 158 3.24 -20.28 -8.31
N GLY A 159 3.46 -19.47 -7.28
CA GLY A 159 3.52 -19.94 -5.89
C GLY A 159 4.62 -21.00 -5.64
N GLY A 160 5.73 -20.94 -6.39
CA GLY A 160 6.84 -21.90 -6.29
C GLY A 160 6.66 -23.21 -7.07
N GLN A 161 5.51 -23.42 -7.73
CA GLN A 161 5.25 -24.58 -8.57
C GLN A 161 5.37 -24.22 -10.05
N THR A 162 5.85 -25.16 -10.87
CA THR A 162 6.06 -24.95 -12.31
C THR A 162 5.20 -25.92 -13.11
N THR A 163 4.57 -25.43 -14.18
CA THR A 163 3.74 -26.26 -15.06
C THR A 163 4.61 -27.30 -15.77
N ALA A 164 3.96 -28.35 -16.29
CA ALA A 164 4.57 -29.13 -17.37
C ALA A 164 4.85 -28.21 -18.59
N GLY A 165 5.67 -28.69 -19.53
CA GLY A 165 5.96 -27.97 -20.77
C GLY A 165 4.68 -27.70 -21.57
N ILE A 166 4.40 -26.42 -21.80
CA ILE A 166 3.26 -25.93 -22.58
C ILE A 166 3.74 -25.70 -24.02
N ALA A 167 3.04 -26.25 -25.00
CA ALA A 167 3.40 -26.10 -26.41
C ALA A 167 3.47 -24.62 -26.84
N PHE A 168 4.44 -24.27 -27.69
CA PHE A 168 4.64 -22.89 -28.15
C PHE A 168 3.39 -22.23 -28.77
N ASN A 169 2.51 -23.02 -29.38
CA ASN A 169 1.25 -22.60 -30.02
C ASN A 169 0.01 -23.04 -29.24
N ALA A 170 0.13 -23.32 -27.93
CA ALA A 170 -0.97 -23.76 -27.09
C ALA A 170 -2.18 -22.82 -27.18
N THR A 171 -3.39 -23.35 -27.04
CA THR A 171 -4.60 -22.51 -26.90
C THR A 171 -4.67 -21.93 -25.49
N ALA A 172 -5.42 -20.84 -25.29
CA ALA A 172 -5.65 -20.28 -23.95
C ALA A 172 -6.20 -21.34 -22.97
N ALA A 173 -7.10 -22.22 -23.42
CA ALA A 173 -7.61 -23.33 -22.61
C ALA A 173 -6.52 -24.33 -22.19
N ALA A 174 -5.55 -24.63 -23.06
CA ALA A 174 -4.44 -25.51 -22.71
C ALA A 174 -3.48 -24.84 -21.70
N VAL A 175 -3.27 -23.52 -21.82
CA VAL A 175 -2.50 -22.75 -20.83
C VAL A 175 -3.23 -22.72 -19.48
N GLN A 176 -4.55 -22.51 -19.48
CA GLN A 176 -5.35 -22.53 -18.26
C GLN A 176 -5.26 -23.89 -17.57
N ALA A 177 -5.47 -24.99 -18.30
CA ALA A 177 -5.38 -26.34 -17.75
C ALA A 177 -4.00 -26.65 -17.18
N ALA A 178 -2.93 -26.11 -17.77
CA ALA A 178 -1.58 -26.26 -17.24
C ALA A 178 -1.38 -25.51 -15.91
N LEU A 179 -1.98 -24.32 -15.76
CA LEU A 179 -1.94 -23.55 -14.51
C LEU A 179 -2.84 -24.16 -13.42
N GLU A 180 -4.03 -24.62 -13.75
CA GLU A 180 -4.95 -25.33 -12.83
C GLU A 180 -4.41 -26.70 -12.37
N ALA A 181 -3.38 -27.23 -13.04
CA ALA A 181 -2.68 -28.44 -12.61
C ALA A 181 -1.64 -28.18 -11.49
N LEU A 182 -1.34 -26.91 -11.19
CA LEU A 182 -0.47 -26.55 -10.07
C LEU A 182 -1.23 -26.70 -8.76
N SER A 183 -0.63 -27.35 -7.75
CA SER A 183 -1.25 -27.49 -6.42
C SER A 183 -1.53 -26.16 -5.68
N THR A 184 -1.10 -25.03 -6.25
CA THR A 184 -1.31 -23.68 -5.74
C THR A 184 -2.52 -22.98 -6.38
N LEU A 185 -3.11 -23.55 -7.43
CA LEU A 185 -4.24 -23.00 -8.18
C LEU A 185 -5.27 -24.12 -8.42
N ASP A 186 -6.47 -23.94 -7.89
CA ASP A 186 -7.59 -24.84 -8.15
C ASP A 186 -8.40 -24.36 -9.37
N ALA A 187 -9.30 -25.21 -9.86
CA ALA A 187 -10.22 -24.84 -10.93
C ALA A 187 -11.08 -23.64 -10.50
N GLY A 188 -11.08 -22.58 -11.31
CA GLY A 188 -11.78 -21.31 -11.02
C GLY A 188 -10.91 -20.22 -10.41
N ASP A 189 -9.72 -20.52 -9.91
CA ASP A 189 -8.79 -19.51 -9.38
C ASP A 189 -8.00 -18.79 -10.48
N VAL A 190 -8.01 -19.35 -11.69
CA VAL A 190 -7.32 -18.81 -12.85
C VAL A 190 -8.23 -18.82 -14.06
N THR A 191 -8.20 -17.74 -14.85
CA THR A 191 -8.84 -17.67 -16.16
C THR A 191 -7.82 -17.20 -17.18
N VAL A 192 -7.71 -17.91 -18.31
CA VAL A 192 -6.81 -17.53 -19.40
C VAL A 192 -7.60 -17.22 -20.65
N THR A 193 -7.32 -16.06 -21.24
CA THR A 193 -7.88 -15.64 -22.54
C THR A 193 -6.75 -15.25 -23.49
N GLY A 194 -7.01 -15.24 -24.79
CA GLY A 194 -6.02 -14.90 -25.82
C GLY A 194 -6.06 -15.84 -27.02
N THR A 195 -5.21 -15.57 -28.00
CA THR A 195 -5.06 -16.39 -29.20
C THR A 195 -4.10 -17.56 -28.94
N ALA A 196 -4.22 -18.63 -29.74
CA ALA A 196 -3.25 -19.71 -29.68
C ALA A 196 -1.84 -19.20 -30.01
N GLY A 197 -0.86 -19.53 -29.17
CA GLY A 197 0.50 -18.95 -29.25
C GLY A 197 0.66 -17.59 -28.57
N GLY A 198 -0.40 -17.07 -27.95
CA GLY A 198 -0.39 -15.82 -27.22
C GLY A 198 -0.55 -14.57 -28.09
N PRO A 199 -0.51 -13.36 -27.47
CA PRO A 199 -0.36 -13.16 -26.02
C PRO A 199 -1.58 -13.66 -25.23
N TYR A 200 -1.35 -14.08 -23.99
CA TYR A 200 -2.39 -14.53 -23.08
C TYR A 200 -2.64 -13.50 -21.99
N THR A 201 -3.91 -13.16 -21.74
CA THR A 201 -4.31 -12.47 -20.52
C THR A 201 -4.67 -13.53 -19.49
N VAL A 202 -3.84 -13.65 -18.45
CA VAL A 202 -4.02 -14.57 -17.33
C VAL A 202 -4.54 -13.77 -16.13
N LYS A 203 -5.72 -14.11 -15.64
CA LYS A 203 -6.30 -13.56 -14.41
C LYS A 203 -6.18 -14.59 -13.30
N ILE A 204 -5.60 -14.22 -12.15
CA ILE A 204 -5.49 -15.10 -10.98
C ILE A 204 -6.16 -14.42 -9.79
N ASP A 205 -6.97 -15.16 -9.04
CA ASP A 205 -7.62 -14.66 -7.82
C ASP A 205 -6.56 -14.15 -6.80
N VAL A 206 -6.78 -12.96 -6.24
CA VAL A 206 -5.95 -12.37 -5.18
C VAL A 206 -5.90 -13.22 -3.90
N ALA A 207 -6.84 -14.17 -3.74
CA ALA A 207 -6.80 -15.29 -2.81
C ALA A 207 -5.46 -16.01 -2.82
N LYS A 208 -4.88 -16.20 -4.01
CA LYS A 208 -3.70 -17.03 -4.22
C LYS A 208 -2.42 -16.22 -4.10
N VAL A 209 -1.47 -16.76 -3.35
CA VAL A 209 -0.20 -16.10 -3.03
C VAL A 209 0.88 -16.59 -3.99
N GLY A 210 1.42 -15.67 -4.79
CA GLY A 210 2.50 -15.96 -5.73
C GLY A 210 2.64 -14.87 -6.77
N THR A 211 3.71 -14.96 -7.55
CA THR A 211 3.91 -14.15 -8.74
C THR A 211 3.98 -15.08 -9.94
N LEU A 212 3.25 -14.77 -11.01
CA LEU A 212 3.35 -15.51 -12.25
C LEU A 212 4.69 -15.19 -12.93
N THR A 213 5.49 -16.22 -13.19
CA THR A 213 6.76 -16.14 -13.92
C THR A 213 6.73 -17.14 -15.06
N GLY A 214 7.64 -17.02 -16.03
CA GLY A 214 7.68 -17.91 -17.18
C GLY A 214 9.08 -18.10 -17.75
N SER A 215 9.28 -19.24 -18.41
CA SER A 215 10.54 -19.58 -19.07
C SER A 215 10.28 -20.06 -20.50
N GLY A 216 11.01 -19.47 -21.46
CA GLY A 216 10.99 -19.85 -22.88
C GLY A 216 12.23 -20.64 -23.31
N THR A 217 13.04 -21.15 -22.38
CA THR A 217 14.34 -21.76 -22.69
C THR A 217 14.25 -23.02 -23.56
N SER A 218 13.10 -23.68 -23.60
CA SER A 218 12.84 -24.88 -24.42
C SER A 218 12.08 -24.58 -25.72
N LEU A 219 11.98 -23.32 -26.12
CA LEU A 219 11.40 -22.90 -27.40
C LEU A 219 12.40 -23.06 -28.54
N THR A 220 11.89 -23.33 -29.75
CA THR A 220 12.70 -23.47 -30.97
C THR A 220 12.11 -22.63 -32.10
N PRO A 221 12.86 -21.71 -32.73
CA PRO A 221 14.14 -21.16 -32.27
C PRO A 221 14.06 -20.60 -30.83
N SER A 222 15.21 -20.36 -30.20
CA SER A 222 15.27 -19.86 -28.82
C SER A 222 14.40 -18.61 -28.66
N GLY A 223 13.46 -18.66 -27.71
CA GLY A 223 12.48 -17.60 -27.45
C GLY A 223 12.50 -17.15 -25.99
N THR A 224 11.66 -16.17 -25.69
CA THR A 224 11.48 -15.64 -24.33
C THR A 224 10.01 -15.71 -23.91
N VAL A 225 9.76 -15.70 -22.60
CA VAL A 225 8.44 -15.44 -22.05
C VAL A 225 8.53 -14.18 -21.22
N THR A 226 7.75 -13.15 -21.58
CA THR A 226 7.68 -11.89 -20.84
C THR A 226 6.33 -11.77 -20.17
N ILE A 227 6.31 -11.33 -18.92
CA ILE A 227 5.11 -11.16 -18.11
C ILE A 227 5.11 -9.75 -17.53
N SER A 228 4.02 -9.02 -17.76
CA SER A 228 3.78 -7.66 -17.24
C SER A 228 2.43 -7.57 -16.55
#